data_AF-S8BCL3-F1
#
_entry.id   AF-S8BCL3-F1
#
_cell.length_a   1.000
_cell.length_b   1.000
_cell.length_c   1.000
_cell.angle_alpha   90.00
_cell.angle_beta   90.00
_cell.angle_gamma   90.00
#
_symmetry.space_group_name_H-M   'P 1'
#
loop_
_entity.id
_entity.type
_entity.pdbx_description
1 polymer ?
#
loop_
_entity_poly.entity_id
_entity_poly.type
_entity_poly.pdbx_seq_one_letter_code
_entity_poly.pdbx_strand_id
1 'polypeptide(L)'
;MPTFKGITCSVNINGSRAQEYGYDVNGSTVTCNIISEDDMPFSFTMNFVDSKAQRHDYSVYTDGLLVAQMTTTRRIQDLTETHRNFNGRWENRTMKFAKLETVDQKVEDLESRADILKDVGVLKVLIWRAEYAATVLDEPTLSKAMPEIEKVHEKSLKGRAVPHKTSLGAAKYRHENTISTVRLDPNDYPYITFKFRYTSKGNPPPHIEACLQSEGLIPRSPSPDITLKDDNTEDLVQEMSPEALRREVLRLRNERRRGRGVKRELESPSKSRRKRNRDDDHDEDDDHDEDDDDDDDDEVIIESVREVKRSRIENVPVIDLIDDSD
;
A
#
# COMPACT_ATOMS: atom_id res chain seq x y z
N MET A 1 -14.79 4.37 -16.75
CA MET A 1 -15.00 4.10 -15.32
C MET A 1 -14.75 2.63 -15.15
N PRO A 2 -13.99 2.20 -14.15
CA PRO A 2 -13.88 0.79 -13.86
C PRO A 2 -15.26 0.28 -13.46
N THR A 3 -15.82 -0.57 -14.31
CA THR A 3 -17.13 -1.19 -14.15
C THR A 3 -16.95 -2.69 -14.11
N PHE A 4 -17.46 -3.33 -13.06
CA PHE A 4 -17.38 -4.77 -12.91
C PHE A 4 -18.64 -5.28 -12.22
N LYS A 5 -19.19 -6.40 -12.70
CA LYS A 5 -20.44 -7.02 -12.17
C LYS A 5 -21.59 -6.02 -11.91
N GLY A 6 -21.77 -5.04 -12.81
CA GLY A 6 -22.85 -4.03 -12.71
C GLY A 6 -22.63 -2.94 -11.66
N ILE A 7 -21.43 -2.87 -11.07
CA ILE A 7 -21.04 -1.80 -10.15
C ILE A 7 -19.91 -1.02 -10.79
N THR A 8 -20.00 0.30 -10.70
CA THR A 8 -18.97 1.21 -11.19
C THR A 8 -18.45 2.05 -10.03
N CYS A 9 -17.15 2.26 -9.96
CA CYS A 9 -16.54 3.14 -8.96
C CYS A 9 -15.64 4.17 -9.64
N SER A 10 -15.68 5.42 -9.21
CA SER A 10 -14.74 6.45 -9.68
C SER A 10 -14.25 7.30 -8.53
N VAL A 11 -13.03 7.82 -8.68
CA VAL A 11 -12.47 8.81 -7.77
C VAL A 11 -12.68 10.19 -8.39
N ASN A 12 -13.19 11.14 -7.61
CA ASN A 12 -13.25 12.54 -8.00
C ASN A 12 -12.22 13.34 -7.20
N ILE A 13 -11.41 14.14 -7.88
CA ILE A 13 -10.39 15.00 -7.31
C ILE A 13 -10.82 16.45 -7.55
N ASN A 14 -10.93 17.22 -6.47
CA ASN A 14 -11.45 18.58 -6.49
C ASN A 14 -12.81 18.70 -7.21
N GLY A 15 -13.72 17.75 -6.93
CA GLY A 15 -15.06 17.69 -7.51
C GLY A 15 -15.14 17.23 -8.97
N SER A 16 -14.01 17.06 -9.65
CA SER A 16 -13.94 16.56 -11.02
C SER A 16 -13.51 15.10 -11.05
N ARG A 17 -14.07 14.30 -11.95
CA ARG A 17 -13.67 12.89 -12.08
C ARG A 17 -12.20 12.79 -12.47
N ALA A 18 -11.44 11.98 -11.73
CA ALA A 18 -10.04 11.72 -12.01
C ALA A 18 -9.87 11.03 -13.37
N GLN A 19 -8.80 11.37 -14.08
CA GLN A 19 -8.43 10.64 -15.28
C GLN A 19 -7.84 9.28 -14.88
N GLU A 20 -8.43 8.21 -15.41
CA GLU A 20 -8.08 6.82 -15.13
C GLU A 20 -7.16 6.28 -16.26
N TYR A 21 -6.05 5.62 -15.89
CA TYR A 21 -5.05 5.07 -16.79
C TYR A 21 -4.76 3.61 -16.46
N GLY A 22 -4.67 2.78 -17.49
CA GLY A 22 -4.51 1.34 -17.31
C GLY A 22 -5.76 0.72 -16.68
N TYR A 23 -6.16 -0.40 -17.23
CA TYR A 23 -7.31 -1.14 -16.72
C TYR A 23 -6.92 -2.60 -16.66
N ASP A 24 -6.85 -3.15 -15.45
CA ASP A 24 -6.55 -4.54 -15.22
C ASP A 24 -7.61 -5.17 -14.32
N VAL A 25 -8.07 -6.36 -14.70
CA VAL A 25 -9.09 -7.11 -13.97
C VAL A 25 -8.52 -8.46 -13.62
N ASN A 26 -8.34 -8.70 -12.33
CA ASN A 26 -7.85 -9.97 -11.80
C ASN A 26 -8.85 -10.51 -10.77
N GLY A 27 -9.61 -11.53 -11.19
CA GLY A 27 -10.67 -12.12 -10.37
C GLY A 27 -11.76 -11.11 -10.04
N SER A 28 -11.99 -10.83 -8.75
CA SER A 28 -12.93 -9.80 -8.28
C SER A 28 -12.29 -8.41 -8.10
N THR A 29 -11.01 -8.26 -8.43
CA THR A 29 -10.27 -7.01 -8.25
C THR A 29 -10.12 -6.27 -9.57
N VAL A 30 -10.54 -5.01 -9.59
CA VAL A 30 -10.33 -4.07 -10.68
C VAL A 30 -9.28 -3.07 -10.25
N THR A 31 -8.19 -2.96 -11.01
CA THR A 31 -7.11 -2.02 -10.74
C THR A 31 -7.01 -0.98 -11.86
N CYS A 32 -6.89 0.28 -11.48
CA CYS A 32 -6.57 1.38 -12.39
C CYS A 32 -5.64 2.38 -11.71
N ASN A 33 -5.01 3.22 -12.51
CA ASN A 33 -4.11 4.27 -12.04
C ASN A 33 -4.77 5.63 -12.24
N ILE A 34 -4.53 6.57 -11.32
CA ILE A 34 -5.03 7.94 -11.39
C ILE A 34 -3.90 8.93 -11.09
N ILE A 35 -4.04 10.15 -11.58
CA ILE A 35 -3.13 11.23 -11.24
C ILE A 35 -3.73 12.05 -10.09
N SER A 36 -2.91 12.33 -9.10
CA SER A 36 -3.24 13.15 -7.93
C SER A 36 -2.34 14.38 -7.83
N GLU A 37 -2.85 15.41 -7.17
CA GLU A 37 -2.14 16.66 -6.90
C GLU A 37 -2.18 16.91 -5.39
N ASP A 38 -1.10 17.50 -4.86
CA ASP A 38 -0.98 17.83 -3.43
C ASP A 38 -2.13 18.73 -2.95
N ASP A 39 -2.58 18.48 -1.72
CA ASP A 39 -3.64 19.22 -1.04
C ASP A 39 -5.01 19.23 -1.74
N MET A 40 -5.18 18.45 -2.82
CA MET A 40 -6.48 18.33 -3.47
C MET A 40 -7.40 17.39 -2.69
N PRO A 41 -8.64 17.81 -2.37
CA PRO A 41 -9.61 16.93 -1.77
C PRO A 41 -10.05 15.88 -2.78
N PHE A 42 -10.37 14.68 -2.29
CA PHE A 42 -10.91 13.64 -3.15
C PHE A 42 -12.12 12.96 -2.52
N SER A 43 -12.90 12.28 -3.37
CA SER A 43 -14.12 11.56 -3.00
C SER A 43 -14.29 10.33 -3.90
N PHE A 44 -15.14 9.41 -3.47
CA PHE A 44 -15.54 8.25 -4.26
C PHE A 44 -16.99 8.38 -4.69
N THR A 45 -17.27 8.05 -5.95
CA THR A 45 -18.63 7.83 -6.44
C THR A 45 -18.78 6.36 -6.79
N MET A 46 -19.73 5.68 -6.16
CA MET A 46 -20.09 4.30 -6.45
C MET A 46 -21.48 4.29 -7.07
N ASN A 47 -21.60 3.63 -8.22
CA ASN A 47 -22.85 3.47 -8.95
C ASN A 47 -23.21 1.97 -8.98
N PHE A 48 -24.35 1.67 -8.38
CA PHE A 48 -24.95 0.35 -8.21
C PHE A 48 -26.21 0.16 -9.08
N VAL A 49 -26.48 1.04 -10.05
CA VAL A 49 -27.70 1.00 -10.88
C VAL A 49 -27.91 -0.36 -11.55
N ASP A 50 -26.83 -0.99 -12.03
CA ASP A 50 -26.88 -2.28 -12.72
C ASP A 50 -26.62 -3.48 -11.78
N SER A 51 -26.46 -3.24 -10.48
CA SER A 51 -26.33 -4.29 -9.48
C SER A 51 -27.68 -4.94 -9.21
N LYS A 52 -27.68 -6.28 -9.12
CA LYS A 52 -28.86 -7.06 -8.75
C LYS A 52 -29.12 -7.12 -7.24
N ALA A 53 -28.12 -6.80 -6.42
CA ALA A 53 -28.28 -6.78 -4.96
C ALA A 53 -29.08 -5.55 -4.50
N GLN A 54 -29.95 -5.73 -3.52
CA GLN A 54 -30.78 -4.66 -2.96
C GLN A 54 -30.01 -3.72 -2.02
N ARG A 55 -28.92 -4.23 -1.42
CA ARG A 55 -28.09 -3.52 -0.46
C ARG A 55 -26.63 -3.91 -0.63
N HIS A 56 -25.76 -2.94 -0.35
CA HIS A 56 -24.32 -3.07 -0.45
C HIS A 56 -23.68 -2.59 0.83
N ASP A 57 -22.82 -3.41 1.40
CA ASP A 57 -21.88 -3.00 2.42
C ASP A 57 -20.56 -2.69 1.72
N TYR A 58 -19.90 -1.62 2.13
CA TYR A 58 -18.62 -1.27 1.56
C TYR A 58 -17.67 -0.71 2.60
N SER A 59 -16.38 -0.92 2.35
CA SER A 59 -15.28 -0.42 3.15
C SER A 59 -14.29 0.29 2.25
N VAL A 60 -13.92 1.50 2.62
CA VAL A 60 -12.97 2.33 1.88
C VAL A 60 -11.69 2.44 2.69
N TYR A 61 -10.58 2.16 2.03
CA TYR A 61 -9.25 2.27 2.58
C TYR A 61 -8.43 3.28 1.78
N THR A 62 -7.64 4.07 2.48
CA THR A 62 -6.66 4.98 1.89
C THR A 62 -5.31 4.63 2.48
N ASP A 63 -4.35 4.24 1.63
CA ASP A 63 -3.01 3.86 2.06
C ASP A 63 -2.99 2.73 3.11
N GLY A 64 -3.91 1.77 2.99
CA GLY A 64 -4.07 0.67 3.93
C GLY A 64 -4.90 1.00 5.19
N LEU A 65 -5.23 2.27 5.43
CA LEU A 65 -6.06 2.68 6.57
C LEU A 65 -7.55 2.67 6.21
N LEU A 66 -8.38 2.03 7.03
CA LEU A 66 -9.84 2.05 6.87
C LEU A 66 -10.40 3.43 7.22
N VAL A 67 -10.95 4.14 6.23
CA VAL A 67 -11.50 5.50 6.39
C VAL A 67 -13.03 5.55 6.45
N ALA A 68 -13.70 4.55 5.91
CA ALA A 68 -15.16 4.46 5.97
C ALA A 68 -15.61 3.01 5.90
N GLN A 69 -16.63 2.68 6.68
CA GLN A 69 -17.36 1.43 6.58
C GLN A 69 -18.84 1.74 6.68
N MET A 70 -19.57 1.48 5.60
CA MET A 70 -20.96 1.90 5.48
C MET A 70 -21.80 0.85 4.77
N THR A 71 -23.11 1.00 4.90
CA THR A 71 -24.11 0.24 4.12
C THR A 71 -24.98 1.20 3.34
N THR A 72 -25.43 0.81 2.16
CA THR A 72 -26.33 1.64 1.34
C THR A 72 -27.33 0.80 0.55
N THR A 73 -28.52 1.35 0.35
CA THR A 73 -29.52 0.88 -0.63
C THR A 73 -29.63 1.85 -1.80
N ARG A 74 -28.84 2.93 -1.80
CA ARG A 74 -28.87 3.93 -2.85
C ARG A 74 -28.23 3.36 -4.10
N ARG A 75 -28.81 3.69 -5.26
CA ARG A 75 -28.24 3.31 -6.56
C ARG A 75 -26.96 4.08 -6.88
N ILE A 76 -26.79 5.28 -6.34
CA ILE A 76 -25.57 6.08 -6.47
C ILE A 76 -25.20 6.57 -5.07
N GLN A 77 -23.95 6.39 -4.70
CA GLN A 77 -23.40 6.77 -3.41
C GLN A 77 -22.13 7.59 -3.61
N ASP A 78 -22.15 8.81 -3.09
CA ASP A 78 -20.97 9.65 -3.00
C ASP A 78 -20.41 9.59 -1.58
N LEU A 79 -19.11 9.38 -1.47
CA LEU A 79 -18.35 9.38 -0.23
C LEU A 79 -17.32 10.52 -0.30
N THR A 80 -17.68 11.66 0.27
CA THR A 80 -16.87 12.89 0.27
C THR A 80 -16.07 13.10 1.55
N GLU A 81 -16.49 12.46 2.64
CA GLU A 81 -15.85 12.50 3.93
C GLU A 81 -15.65 11.06 4.43
N THR A 82 -14.72 10.90 5.36
CA THR A 82 -14.61 9.68 6.18
C THR A 82 -15.85 9.56 7.07
N HIS A 83 -16.19 8.34 7.47
CA HIS A 83 -17.29 8.07 8.40
C HIS A 83 -16.80 7.03 9.41
N ARG A 84 -16.49 7.47 10.63
CA ARG A 84 -15.97 6.58 11.68
C ARG A 84 -16.61 6.87 13.03
N ASN A 85 -16.72 5.84 13.86
CA ASN A 85 -17.13 5.99 15.26
C ASN A 85 -15.88 6.16 16.13
N PHE A 86 -15.68 7.36 16.63
CA PHE A 86 -14.60 7.70 17.56
C PHE A 86 -15.19 8.10 18.92
N ASN A 87 -14.88 7.33 19.96
CA ASN A 87 -15.38 7.53 21.32
C ASN A 87 -16.92 7.67 21.39
N GLY A 88 -17.64 6.83 20.66
CA GLY A 88 -19.10 6.82 20.63
C GLY A 88 -19.75 7.94 19.80
N ARG A 89 -18.96 8.78 19.12
CA ARG A 89 -19.45 9.84 18.21
C ARG A 89 -19.00 9.56 16.80
N TRP A 90 -19.88 9.83 15.83
CA TRP A 90 -19.49 9.76 14.43
C TRP A 90 -18.66 10.98 14.08
N GLU A 91 -17.48 10.74 13.54
CA GLU A 91 -16.53 11.74 13.12
C GLU A 91 -16.37 11.67 11.61
N ASN A 92 -16.62 12.81 10.97
CA ASN A 92 -16.45 12.98 9.55
C ASN A 92 -15.29 13.93 9.27
N ARG A 93 -14.36 13.48 8.42
CA ARG A 93 -13.22 14.29 7.95
C ARG A 93 -13.15 14.26 6.44
N THR A 94 -12.95 15.42 5.82
CA THR A 94 -12.65 15.50 4.39
C THR A 94 -11.36 14.76 4.08
N MET A 95 -11.33 13.99 2.99
CA MET A 95 -10.13 13.29 2.54
C MET A 95 -9.38 14.16 1.52
N LYS A 96 -8.05 14.24 1.62
CA LYS A 96 -7.22 14.97 0.66
C LYS A 96 -5.89 14.26 0.43
N PHE A 97 -5.27 14.50 -0.71
CA PHE A 97 -3.88 14.10 -0.93
C PHE A 97 -2.94 15.02 -0.17
N ALA A 98 -1.80 14.48 0.24
CA ALA A 98 -0.75 15.19 0.94
C ALA A 98 0.62 14.64 0.54
N LYS A 99 1.65 15.43 0.73
CA LYS A 99 3.03 15.01 0.47
C LYS A 99 3.42 13.88 1.42
N LEU A 100 4.04 12.83 0.87
CA LEU A 100 4.64 11.78 1.69
C LEU A 100 6.02 12.24 2.17
N GLU A 101 6.22 12.26 3.48
CA GLU A 101 7.53 12.55 4.07
C GLU A 101 8.35 11.27 4.18
N THR A 102 9.46 11.23 3.44
CA THR A 102 10.42 10.13 3.50
C THR A 102 11.64 10.53 4.31
N VAL A 103 12.14 9.60 5.12
CA VAL A 103 13.36 9.80 5.92
C VAL A 103 14.36 8.68 5.63
N ASP A 104 15.63 9.06 5.53
CA ASP A 104 16.75 8.14 5.29
C ASP A 104 17.34 7.54 6.57
N GLN A 105 17.24 8.29 7.68
CA GLN A 105 17.77 7.90 8.98
C GLN A 105 16.71 7.17 9.80
N LYS A 106 17.17 6.29 10.71
CA LYS A 106 16.28 5.65 11.68
C LYS A 106 15.81 6.70 12.68
N VAL A 107 14.54 7.08 12.57
CA VAL A 107 13.82 7.89 13.56
C VAL A 107 12.93 6.95 14.37
N GLU A 108 12.61 7.29 15.61
CA GLU A 108 11.75 6.48 16.48
C GLU A 108 10.31 6.41 15.92
N ASP A 109 9.82 7.50 15.32
CA ASP A 109 8.47 7.64 14.76
C ASP A 109 8.40 7.22 13.28
N LEU A 110 8.85 6.00 12.97
CA LEU A 110 8.74 5.43 11.64
C LEU A 110 7.57 4.47 11.55
N GLU A 111 6.79 4.62 10.48
CA GLU A 111 5.74 3.67 10.15
C GLU A 111 6.32 2.27 9.93
N SER A 112 5.90 1.32 10.75
CA SER A 112 6.40 -0.06 10.77
C SER A 112 5.35 -1.08 10.34
N ARG A 113 4.09 -0.66 10.19
CA ARG A 113 2.96 -1.54 9.85
C ARG A 113 3.05 -1.97 8.38
N ALA A 114 3.38 -3.24 8.18
CA ALA A 114 3.69 -3.80 6.86
C ALA A 114 2.49 -3.77 5.88
N ASP A 115 1.28 -3.92 6.39
CA ASP A 115 0.01 -3.81 5.66
C ASP A 115 -0.20 -2.41 5.11
N ILE A 116 0.06 -1.37 5.91
CA ILE A 116 -0.01 0.03 5.48
C ILE A 116 1.08 0.32 4.46
N LEU A 117 2.35 0.00 4.75
CA LEU A 117 3.47 0.23 3.84
C LEU A 117 3.26 -0.40 2.45
N LYS A 118 2.64 -1.57 2.40
CA LYS A 118 2.29 -2.25 1.14
C LYS A 118 1.22 -1.51 0.34
N ASP A 119 0.29 -0.85 1.01
CA ASP A 119 -0.85 -0.18 0.39
C ASP A 119 -0.68 1.35 0.27
N VAL A 120 0.40 1.97 0.78
CA VAL A 120 0.69 3.40 0.54
C VAL A 120 0.66 3.72 -0.96
N GLY A 121 -0.04 4.76 -1.37
CA GLY A 121 -0.25 5.09 -2.79
C GLY A 121 -1.44 4.36 -3.43
N VAL A 122 -2.28 3.70 -2.63
CA VAL A 122 -3.44 2.93 -3.11
C VAL A 122 -4.70 3.34 -2.35
N LEU A 123 -5.73 3.71 -3.11
CA LEU A 123 -7.10 3.82 -2.63
C LEU A 123 -7.81 2.50 -2.95
N LYS A 124 -8.49 1.92 -1.96
CA LYS A 124 -9.13 0.60 -2.11
C LYS A 124 -10.58 0.66 -1.63
N VAL A 125 -11.50 0.21 -2.46
CA VAL A 125 -12.92 0.10 -2.13
C VAL A 125 -13.31 -1.36 -2.20
N LEU A 126 -13.67 -1.94 -1.06
CA LEU A 126 -14.19 -3.30 -0.92
C LEU A 126 -15.71 -3.23 -0.85
N ILE A 127 -16.40 -4.08 -1.62
CA ILE A 127 -17.86 -4.09 -1.68
C ILE A 127 -18.35 -5.52 -1.50
N TRP A 128 -19.32 -5.70 -0.60
CA TRP A 128 -20.05 -6.94 -0.36
C TRP A 128 -21.53 -6.71 -0.66
N ARG A 129 -22.21 -7.76 -1.13
CA ARG A 129 -23.68 -7.79 -1.16
C ARG A 129 -24.16 -8.06 0.26
N ALA A 130 -25.22 -7.39 0.66
CA ALA A 130 -25.75 -7.53 2.00
C ALA A 130 -27.28 -7.55 2.00
N GLU A 131 -27.83 -8.04 3.10
CA GLU A 131 -29.25 -7.99 3.43
C GLU A 131 -29.44 -7.30 4.77
N TYR A 132 -30.65 -6.78 4.99
CA TYR A 132 -31.01 -6.17 6.27
C TYR A 132 -31.10 -7.23 7.36
N ALA A 133 -30.44 -7.01 8.50
CA ALA A 133 -30.59 -7.86 9.67
C ALA A 133 -31.68 -7.28 10.58
N ALA A 134 -32.74 -8.07 10.84
CA ALA A 134 -33.81 -7.65 11.76
C ALA A 134 -33.33 -7.57 13.21
N THR A 135 -32.31 -8.35 13.56
CA THR A 135 -31.71 -8.36 14.89
C THR A 135 -30.48 -7.46 14.90
N VAL A 136 -30.42 -6.55 15.86
CA VAL A 136 -29.22 -5.78 16.16
C VAL A 136 -28.17 -6.78 16.64
N LEU A 137 -27.09 -6.96 15.86
CA LEU A 137 -25.93 -7.70 16.34
C LEU A 137 -25.26 -6.86 17.45
N ASP A 138 -24.71 -7.56 18.44
CA ASP A 138 -24.09 -6.99 19.62
C ASP A 138 -23.06 -5.89 19.31
N GLU A 139 -22.89 -5.05 20.33
CA GLU A 139 -22.20 -3.76 20.44
C GLU A 139 -21.39 -3.23 19.25
N PRO A 140 -21.54 -1.93 18.94
CA PRO A 140 -20.75 -1.29 17.89
C PRO A 140 -19.27 -1.51 18.18
N THR A 141 -18.58 -2.20 17.27
CA THR A 141 -17.14 -2.41 17.40
C THR A 141 -16.48 -1.03 17.43
N LEU A 142 -15.99 -0.63 18.60
CA LEU A 142 -15.31 0.66 18.77
C LEU A 142 -14.13 0.69 17.79
N SER A 143 -14.20 1.56 16.79
CA SER A 143 -13.07 1.75 15.90
C SER A 143 -11.97 2.43 16.70
N LYS A 144 -10.80 1.77 16.80
CA LYS A 144 -9.60 2.40 17.36
C LYS A 144 -9.28 3.67 16.56
N ALA A 145 -8.71 4.67 17.22
CA ALA A 145 -8.22 5.88 16.58
C ALA A 145 -7.40 5.49 15.35
N MET A 146 -7.71 6.04 14.16
CA MET A 146 -6.82 5.80 13.02
C MET A 146 -5.50 6.51 13.30
N PRO A 147 -4.38 5.79 13.36
CA PRO A 147 -3.10 6.45 13.41
C PRO A 147 -2.89 7.11 12.05
N GLU A 148 -2.47 8.37 12.06
CA GLU A 148 -2.00 9.01 10.84
C GLU A 148 -0.77 8.24 10.33
N ILE A 149 -0.59 8.17 9.01
CA ILE A 149 0.62 7.59 8.46
C ILE A 149 1.78 8.51 8.81
N GLU A 150 2.66 8.03 9.66
CA GLU A 150 3.86 8.73 10.08
C GLU A 150 4.88 8.80 8.94
N LYS A 151 6.12 9.19 9.27
CA LYS A 151 7.20 9.25 8.30
C LYS A 151 7.53 7.84 7.83
N VAL A 152 7.73 7.68 6.52
CA VAL A 152 8.06 6.39 5.92
C VAL A 152 9.54 6.34 5.61
N HIS A 153 10.21 5.24 5.94
CA HIS A 153 11.61 5.07 5.54
C HIS A 153 11.68 4.91 4.01
N GLU A 154 12.53 5.69 3.34
CA GLU A 154 12.72 5.62 1.88
C GLU A 154 12.99 4.19 1.36
N LYS A 155 13.68 3.35 2.15
CA LYS A 155 13.94 1.95 1.81
C LYS A 155 12.68 1.11 1.68
N SER A 156 11.64 1.41 2.46
CA SER A 156 10.35 0.69 2.42
C SER A 156 9.57 1.00 1.14
N LEU A 157 9.85 2.14 0.49
CA LEU A 157 9.24 2.55 -0.78
C LEU A 157 10.08 2.17 -1.99
N LYS A 158 11.25 1.53 -1.79
CA LYS A 158 12.18 1.24 -2.89
C LYS A 158 11.50 0.38 -3.95
N GLY A 159 11.51 0.87 -5.20
CA GLY A 159 10.84 0.22 -6.33
C GLY A 159 9.40 0.66 -6.55
N ARG A 160 8.88 1.56 -5.71
CA ARG A 160 7.57 2.20 -5.89
C ARG A 160 7.73 3.71 -5.90
N ALA A 161 7.33 4.36 -6.99
CA ALA A 161 7.32 5.81 -7.05
C ALA A 161 6.05 6.35 -6.38
N VAL A 162 6.03 6.39 -5.04
CA VAL A 162 4.88 6.92 -4.27
C VAL A 162 5.27 8.23 -3.58
N PRO A 163 5.07 9.38 -4.26
CA PRO A 163 5.42 10.70 -3.72
C PRO A 163 4.39 11.28 -2.74
N HIS A 164 3.19 10.71 -2.70
CA HIS A 164 2.05 11.25 -1.96
C HIS A 164 1.46 10.20 -1.02
N LYS A 165 0.87 10.70 0.06
CA LYS A 165 -0.04 9.96 0.94
C LYS A 165 -1.40 10.64 0.94
N THR A 166 -2.35 10.03 1.62
CA THR A 166 -3.62 10.66 1.99
C THR A 166 -3.52 11.27 3.37
N SER A 167 -4.30 12.31 3.59
CA SER A 167 -4.47 12.94 4.90
C SER A 167 -5.94 13.28 5.11
N LEU A 168 -6.30 13.48 6.38
CA LEU A 168 -7.66 13.77 6.79
C LEU A 168 -7.74 15.21 7.29
N GLY A 169 -8.77 15.94 6.86
CA GLY A 169 -9.07 17.28 7.31
C GLY A 169 -9.58 17.34 8.75
N ALA A 170 -10.08 18.52 9.14
CA ALA A 170 -10.64 18.74 10.47
C ALA A 170 -11.86 17.84 10.75
N ALA A 171 -11.96 17.38 11.98
CA ALA A 171 -13.04 16.56 12.50
C ALA A 171 -14.36 17.33 12.57
N LYS A 172 -15.44 16.74 12.06
CA LYS A 172 -16.82 17.19 12.26
C LYS A 172 -17.61 16.07 12.91
N TYR A 173 -18.15 16.31 14.10
CA TYR A 173 -18.92 15.31 14.82
C TYR A 173 -20.40 15.36 14.44
N ARG A 174 -21.01 14.19 14.24
CA ARG A 174 -22.44 14.04 13.92
C ARG A 174 -23.04 12.85 14.68
N HIS A 175 -24.37 12.83 14.73
CA HIS A 175 -25.12 11.63 15.09
C HIS A 175 -25.43 10.88 13.79
N GLU A 176 -25.12 9.59 13.74
CA GLU A 176 -25.53 8.72 12.64
C GLU A 176 -26.28 7.51 13.19
N ASN A 177 -27.26 7.06 12.41
CA ASN A 177 -28.02 5.86 12.71
C ASN A 177 -27.26 4.66 12.17
N THR A 178 -26.97 3.71 13.04
CA THR A 178 -26.42 2.41 12.67
C THR A 178 -27.52 1.47 12.23
N ILE A 179 -27.27 0.69 11.18
CA ILE A 179 -28.14 -0.38 10.73
C ILE A 179 -27.33 -1.67 10.74
N SER A 180 -27.91 -2.74 11.30
CA SER A 180 -27.33 -4.07 11.27
C SER A 180 -27.58 -4.72 9.91
N THR A 181 -26.55 -5.35 9.34
CA THR A 181 -26.60 -6.01 8.04
C THR A 181 -25.93 -7.37 8.12
N VAL A 182 -26.37 -8.29 7.27
CA VAL A 182 -25.70 -9.58 7.06
C VAL A 182 -25.06 -9.56 5.67
N ARG A 183 -23.74 -9.74 5.61
CA ARG A 183 -23.02 -9.88 4.33
C ARG A 183 -23.34 -11.25 3.73
N LEU A 184 -23.71 -11.25 2.46
CA LEU A 184 -23.94 -12.47 1.67
C LEU A 184 -22.64 -13.07 1.14
N ASP A 185 -21.60 -12.26 1.04
CA ASP A 185 -20.26 -12.66 0.60
C ASP A 185 -19.34 -12.82 1.83
N PRO A 186 -18.37 -13.76 1.80
CA PRO A 186 -17.43 -13.93 2.91
C PRO A 186 -16.62 -12.65 3.19
N ASN A 187 -16.26 -12.42 4.45
CA ASN A 187 -15.52 -11.21 4.85
C ASN A 187 -14.19 -11.07 4.10
N ASP A 188 -13.46 -12.16 3.91
CA ASP A 188 -12.16 -12.17 3.22
C ASP A 188 -12.28 -12.16 1.68
N TYR A 189 -13.48 -12.39 1.15
CA TYR A 189 -13.75 -12.48 -0.29
C TYR A 189 -14.87 -11.51 -0.69
N PRO A 190 -14.57 -10.20 -0.76
CA PRO A 190 -15.54 -9.20 -1.20
C PRO A 190 -16.04 -9.52 -2.61
N TYR A 191 -17.29 -9.15 -2.87
CA TYR A 191 -17.93 -9.31 -4.17
C TYR A 191 -17.13 -8.64 -5.29
N ILE A 192 -16.64 -7.43 -4.99
CA ILE A 192 -15.78 -6.61 -5.85
C ILE A 192 -14.78 -5.83 -5.00
N THR A 193 -13.56 -5.69 -5.52
CA THR A 193 -12.56 -4.77 -5.00
C THR A 193 -12.13 -3.81 -6.10
N PHE A 194 -12.29 -2.50 -5.88
CA PHE A 194 -11.67 -1.48 -6.73
C PHE A 194 -10.36 -0.99 -6.10
N LYS A 195 -9.29 -0.96 -6.88
CA LYS A 195 -7.99 -0.41 -6.48
C LYS A 195 -7.61 0.73 -7.42
N PHE A 196 -7.41 1.91 -6.86
CA PHE A 196 -6.91 3.08 -7.56
C PHE A 196 -5.50 3.36 -7.07
N ARG A 197 -4.49 3.09 -7.89
CA ARG A 197 -3.11 3.49 -7.62
C ARG A 197 -2.97 4.95 -8.01
N TYR A 198 -2.54 5.81 -7.12
CA TYR A 198 -2.39 7.22 -7.44
C TYR A 198 -0.91 7.60 -7.52
N THR A 199 -0.60 8.45 -8.50
CA THR A 199 0.74 9.01 -8.68
C THR A 199 0.66 10.53 -8.63
N SER A 200 1.74 11.19 -8.20
CA SER A 200 1.78 12.66 -8.21
C SER A 200 1.92 13.17 -9.62
N LYS A 201 1.18 14.25 -9.91
CA LYS A 201 1.60 15.23 -10.90
C LYS A 201 2.84 15.95 -10.40
N GLY A 202 4.00 15.33 -10.59
CA GLY A 202 5.27 15.99 -10.32
C GLY A 202 5.32 17.32 -11.08
N ASN A 203 5.62 18.41 -10.38
CA ASN A 203 5.99 19.66 -11.03
C ASN A 203 7.49 19.59 -11.34
N PRO A 204 7.94 19.80 -12.59
CA PRO A 204 7.19 20.28 -13.76
C PRO A 204 6.47 19.18 -14.61
N PRO A 205 5.52 19.56 -15.49
CA PRO A 205 4.64 18.66 -16.27
C PRO A 205 5.25 17.47 -17.05
N PRO A 206 6.50 17.45 -17.57
CA PRO A 206 6.98 16.29 -18.34
C PRO A 206 7.14 15.00 -17.50
N HIS A 207 7.03 15.06 -16.17
CA HIS A 207 7.24 13.89 -15.32
C HIS A 207 6.07 12.90 -15.31
N ILE A 208 4.82 13.32 -15.56
CA ILE A 208 3.69 12.39 -15.54
C ILE A 208 3.81 11.37 -16.67
N GLU A 209 4.06 11.84 -17.89
CA GLU A 209 4.22 10.95 -19.04
C GLU A 209 5.38 9.99 -18.80
N ALA A 210 6.52 10.46 -18.29
CA ALA A 210 7.65 9.61 -17.96
C ALA A 210 7.30 8.53 -16.91
N CYS A 211 6.54 8.88 -15.87
CA CYS A 211 6.08 7.91 -14.86
C CYS A 211 5.14 6.87 -15.50
N LEU A 212 4.11 7.31 -16.22
CA LEU A 212 3.16 6.41 -16.89
C LEU A 212 3.84 5.53 -17.96
N GLN A 213 4.84 6.06 -18.68
CA GLN A 213 5.67 5.32 -19.65
C GLN A 213 6.59 4.31 -18.99
N SER A 214 7.15 4.66 -17.82
CA SER A 214 8.01 3.75 -17.05
C SER A 214 7.23 2.56 -16.50
N GLU A 215 5.96 2.79 -16.13
CA GLU A 215 5.00 1.76 -15.73
C GLU A 215 4.38 1.01 -16.92
N GLY A 216 4.64 1.46 -18.15
CA GLY A 216 4.10 0.84 -19.37
C GLY A 216 2.60 1.07 -19.59
N LEU A 217 2.00 2.06 -18.91
CA LEU A 217 0.59 2.42 -19.04
C LEU A 217 0.31 3.22 -20.31
N ILE A 218 1.29 3.98 -20.79
CA ILE A 218 1.25 4.67 -22.07
C ILE A 218 2.48 4.30 -22.91
N PRO A 219 2.40 4.33 -24.25
CA PRO A 219 3.55 4.07 -25.11
C PRO A 219 4.71 5.01 -24.78
N ARG A 220 5.93 4.46 -24.71
CA ARG A 220 7.14 5.27 -24.60
C ARG A 220 7.23 6.17 -25.83
N SER A 221 7.42 7.47 -25.60
CA SER A 221 7.80 8.36 -26.69
C SER A 221 9.08 7.81 -27.32
N PRO A 222 9.20 7.82 -28.67
CA PRO A 222 10.42 7.38 -29.32
C PRO A 222 11.56 8.14 -28.66
N SER A 223 12.55 7.41 -28.14
CA SER A 223 13.72 8.04 -27.51
C SER A 223 14.20 9.10 -28.49
N PRO A 224 14.37 10.37 -28.06
CA PRO A 224 14.79 11.43 -28.97
C PRO A 224 15.99 10.88 -29.71
N ASP A 225 15.87 10.83 -31.03
CA ASP A 225 16.91 10.29 -31.88
C ASP A 225 18.14 11.09 -31.50
N ILE A 226 19.07 10.44 -30.77
CA ILE A 226 20.33 11.07 -30.41
C ILE A 226 21.10 11.02 -31.71
N THR A 227 20.70 11.89 -32.64
CA THR A 227 21.55 12.37 -33.70
C THR A 227 22.69 13.04 -32.95
N LEU A 228 23.70 12.23 -32.61
CA LEU A 228 25.08 12.64 -32.41
C LEU A 228 25.60 13.19 -33.75
N LYS A 229 24.86 14.12 -34.36
CA LYS A 229 25.39 15.08 -35.30
C LYS A 229 25.94 16.23 -34.46
N ASP A 230 26.89 15.88 -33.61
CA ASP A 230 27.91 16.85 -33.28
C ASP A 230 28.82 16.84 -34.52
N ASP A 231 28.37 17.53 -35.58
CA ASP A 231 29.02 17.66 -36.89
C ASP A 231 30.44 18.27 -36.76
N ASN A 232 30.93 18.52 -35.54
CA ASN A 232 32.27 18.95 -35.22
C ASN A 232 33.16 17.89 -34.57
N THR A 233 32.66 16.70 -34.19
CA THR A 233 33.52 15.69 -33.53
C THR A 233 34.27 14.78 -34.48
N GLU A 234 33.71 14.46 -35.65
CA GLU A 234 34.44 13.68 -36.66
C GLU A 234 35.56 14.50 -37.32
N ASP A 235 35.33 15.78 -37.60
CA ASP A 235 36.36 16.68 -38.14
C ASP A 235 37.49 16.93 -37.14
N LEU A 236 37.18 17.10 -35.84
CA LEU A 236 38.21 17.26 -34.80
C LEU A 236 39.05 15.99 -34.59
N VAL A 237 38.47 14.80 -34.80
CA VAL A 237 39.17 13.52 -34.64
C VAL A 237 40.03 13.19 -35.86
N GLN A 238 39.65 13.65 -37.06
CA GLN A 238 40.47 13.49 -38.27
C GLN A 238 41.68 14.44 -38.32
N GLU A 239 41.60 15.64 -37.74
CA GLU A 239 42.73 16.59 -37.70
C GLU A 239 43.73 16.33 -36.55
N MET A 240 43.39 15.50 -35.57
CA MET A 240 44.32 15.18 -34.49
C MET A 240 45.42 14.23 -34.94
N SER A 241 46.68 14.60 -34.67
CA SER A 241 47.80 13.69 -34.89
C SER A 241 47.62 12.40 -34.05
N PRO A 242 48.17 11.25 -34.50
CA PRO A 242 48.09 9.99 -33.77
C PRO A 242 48.58 10.06 -32.32
N GLU A 243 49.49 11.00 -32.02
CA GLU A 243 49.99 11.25 -30.67
C GLU A 243 49.02 12.06 -29.80
N ALA A 244 48.34 13.05 -30.38
CA ALA A 244 47.32 13.82 -29.68
C ALA A 244 46.13 12.93 -29.28
N LEU A 245 45.71 12.04 -30.19
CA LEU A 245 44.65 11.08 -29.92
C LEU A 245 45.02 10.10 -28.80
N ARG A 246 46.26 9.60 -28.79
CA ARG A 246 46.76 8.75 -27.68
C ARG A 246 46.75 9.48 -26.34
N ARG A 247 47.15 10.75 -26.31
CA ARG A 247 47.18 11.56 -25.09
C ARG A 247 45.77 11.81 -24.55
N GLU A 248 44.81 12.07 -25.42
CA GLU A 248 43.42 12.31 -25.04
C GLU A 248 42.71 11.04 -24.56
N VAL A 249 42.93 9.89 -25.21
CA VAL A 249 42.42 8.59 -24.75
C VAL A 249 42.98 8.23 -23.36
N LEU A 250 44.25 8.54 -23.10
CA LEU A 250 44.86 8.38 -21.77
C LEU A 250 44.23 9.30 -20.73
N ARG A 251 43.91 10.55 -21.08
CA ARG A 251 43.21 11.52 -20.21
C ARG A 251 41.84 10.99 -19.80
N LEU A 252 41.02 10.58 -20.77
CA LEU A 252 39.67 10.04 -20.54
C LEU A 252 39.68 8.74 -19.72
N ARG A 253 40.66 7.85 -19.94
CA ARG A 253 40.84 6.65 -19.11
C ARG A 253 41.18 6.99 -17.66
N ASN A 254 42.01 8.01 -17.44
CA ASN A 254 42.38 8.47 -16.11
C ASN A 254 41.21 9.17 -15.40
N GLU A 255 40.40 9.96 -16.10
CA GLU A 255 39.18 10.57 -15.55
C GLU A 255 38.15 9.52 -15.16
N ARG A 256 37.92 8.49 -16.00
CA ARG A 256 37.03 7.37 -15.64
C ARG A 256 37.51 6.57 -14.43
N ARG A 257 38.83 6.46 -14.24
CA ARG A 257 39.42 5.83 -13.04
C ARG A 257 39.28 6.70 -11.79
N ARG A 258 39.30 8.03 -11.92
CA ARG A 258 39.12 8.97 -10.81
C ARG A 258 37.65 9.16 -10.43
N GLY A 259 36.74 9.16 -11.40
CA GLY A 259 35.29 9.32 -11.17
C GLY A 259 34.59 8.05 -10.68
N ARG A 260 35.18 6.86 -10.90
CA ARG A 260 34.70 5.60 -10.32
C ARG A 260 35.44 5.30 -9.02
N GLY A 261 35.14 6.09 -7.99
CA GLY A 261 35.38 5.70 -6.60
C GLY A 261 34.52 4.50 -6.24
N VAL A 262 34.87 3.33 -6.78
CA VAL A 262 34.32 2.03 -6.37
C VAL A 262 34.69 1.89 -4.89
N LYS A 263 33.68 2.04 -4.02
CA LYS A 263 33.76 1.61 -2.62
C LYS A 263 34.18 0.14 -2.63
N ARG A 264 35.47 -0.10 -2.45
CA ARG A 264 36.02 -1.42 -2.16
C ARG A 264 35.45 -1.79 -0.80
N GLU A 265 34.56 -2.77 -0.78
CA GLU A 265 34.12 -3.40 0.46
C GLU A 265 35.38 -3.92 1.16
N LEU A 266 35.76 -3.25 2.24
CA LEU A 266 36.81 -3.71 3.13
C LEU A 266 36.17 -4.82 3.96
N GLU A 267 36.32 -6.06 3.51
CA GLU A 267 36.10 -7.24 4.34
C GLU A 267 36.95 -7.07 5.60
N SER A 268 36.27 -6.78 6.70
CA SER A 268 36.89 -6.75 8.02
C SER A 268 37.07 -8.21 8.46
N PRO A 269 38.30 -8.69 8.71
CA PRO A 269 38.50 -10.03 9.23
C PRO A 269 37.89 -10.12 10.63
N SER A 270 36.89 -10.98 10.76
CA SER A 270 36.23 -11.35 12.00
C SER A 270 37.26 -11.86 13.01
N LYS A 271 37.56 -11.01 13.99
CA LYS A 271 38.34 -11.39 15.16
C LYS A 271 37.51 -12.34 16.02
N SER A 272 37.81 -13.62 15.84
CA SER A 272 37.92 -14.59 16.94
C SER A 272 38.50 -13.92 18.19
N ARG A 273 37.74 -13.92 19.30
CA ARG A 273 38.26 -13.97 20.68
C ARG A 273 37.09 -14.09 21.67
N ARG A 274 36.96 -15.29 22.25
CA ARG A 274 37.19 -15.62 23.67
C ARG A 274 35.91 -15.78 24.50
N LYS A 275 35.47 -17.04 24.52
CA LYS A 275 34.90 -17.71 25.69
C LYS A 275 35.82 -17.45 26.90
N ARG A 276 35.32 -16.78 27.93
CA ARG A 276 35.88 -16.81 29.29
C ARG A 276 34.74 -17.10 30.24
N ASN A 277 34.78 -18.31 30.80
CA ASN A 277 34.15 -18.69 32.05
C ASN A 277 34.74 -17.83 33.18
N ARG A 278 33.87 -17.43 34.10
CA ARG A 278 34.03 -17.02 35.51
C ARG A 278 32.58 -17.06 36.04
N ASP A 279 32.13 -17.93 36.93
CA ASP A 279 32.72 -18.51 38.15
C ASP A 279 33.42 -17.43 38.97
N ASP A 280 32.65 -16.74 39.82
CA ASP A 280 33.03 -16.37 41.19
C ASP A 280 31.85 -15.68 41.90
N ASP A 281 31.28 -16.44 42.83
CA ASP A 281 30.72 -16.09 44.14
C ASP A 281 30.91 -14.65 44.63
N HIS A 282 29.81 -14.01 45.05
CA HIS A 282 29.78 -13.36 46.38
C HIS A 282 28.34 -13.13 46.85
N ASP A 283 28.04 -13.76 47.99
CA ASP A 283 26.96 -13.46 48.92
C ASP A 283 27.02 -12.00 49.41
N GLU A 284 25.85 -11.41 49.68
CA GLU A 284 25.44 -10.90 51.00
C GLU A 284 24.16 -10.05 50.86
N ASP A 285 23.08 -10.58 51.44
CA ASP A 285 22.13 -9.92 52.34
C ASP A 285 21.59 -8.53 51.96
N ASP A 286 20.31 -8.49 51.59
CA ASP A 286 19.45 -7.39 52.07
C ASP A 286 18.04 -7.93 52.33
N ASP A 287 17.77 -8.10 53.62
CA ASP A 287 16.48 -8.43 54.20
C ASP A 287 15.50 -7.28 53.94
N HIS A 288 14.44 -7.55 53.19
CA HIS A 288 13.22 -6.75 53.26
C HIS A 288 12.01 -7.68 53.35
N ASP A 289 11.73 -8.03 54.60
CA ASP A 289 10.49 -8.60 55.11
C ASP A 289 9.31 -7.62 54.95
N GLU A 290 8.13 -8.25 54.88
CA GLU A 290 6.79 -7.72 55.20
C GLU A 290 6.17 -6.75 54.15
N ASP A 291 4.95 -6.90 53.65
CA ASP A 291 3.82 -7.79 53.96
C ASP A 291 2.74 -7.60 52.86
N ASP A 292 1.86 -8.58 52.79
CA ASP A 292 0.41 -8.44 52.54
C ASP A 292 -0.18 -8.47 51.10
N ASP A 293 -1.01 -9.51 50.97
CA ASP A 293 -2.36 -9.53 50.41
C ASP A 293 -2.57 -10.02 48.96
N ASP A 294 -2.86 -11.33 48.92
CA ASP A 294 -4.12 -11.92 48.45
C ASP A 294 -4.45 -11.95 46.94
N ASP A 295 -4.67 -13.19 46.50
CA ASP A 295 -5.78 -13.64 45.64
C ASP A 295 -5.86 -13.10 44.20
N ASP A 296 -5.32 -13.88 43.25
CA ASP A 296 -6.18 -14.76 42.43
C ASP A 296 -5.32 -15.57 41.43
N ASP A 297 -5.27 -16.87 41.71
CA ASP A 297 -4.76 -17.93 40.85
C ASP A 297 -5.69 -18.13 39.64
N ASP A 298 -5.25 -17.69 38.45
CA ASP A 298 -5.69 -18.26 37.18
C ASP A 298 -4.47 -18.87 36.47
N GLU A 299 -4.20 -20.14 36.80
CA GLU A 299 -3.28 -21.01 36.06
C GLU A 299 -3.77 -21.19 34.61
N VAL A 300 -3.22 -20.40 33.68
CA VAL A 300 -3.30 -20.73 32.25
C VAL A 300 -2.19 -21.73 31.91
N ILE A 301 -2.54 -23.00 32.01
CA ILE A 301 -1.77 -24.14 31.47
C ILE A 301 -1.61 -23.93 29.96
N ILE A 302 -0.43 -23.48 29.52
CA ILE A 302 -0.04 -23.50 28.10
C ILE A 302 0.55 -24.87 27.81
N GLU A 303 -0.32 -25.86 27.59
CA GLU A 303 0.09 -27.11 26.97
C GLU A 303 0.32 -26.89 25.46
N SER A 304 1.59 -27.05 25.13
CA SER A 304 2.14 -27.19 23.78
C SER A 304 1.54 -28.36 22.99
N VAL A 305 1.74 -28.29 21.67
CA VAL A 305 1.68 -29.37 20.67
C VAL A 305 0.32 -29.57 19.99
N ARG A 306 0.10 -28.84 18.88
CA ARG A 306 -0.76 -29.31 17.79
C ARG A 306 0.08 -30.05 16.77
N GLU A 307 -0.02 -31.38 16.80
CA GLU A 307 0.41 -32.26 15.71
C GLU A 307 -0.40 -31.96 14.45
N VAL A 308 0.31 -31.61 13.37
CA VAL A 308 -0.27 -31.53 12.03
C VAL A 308 -0.44 -32.95 11.48
N LYS A 309 -1.61 -33.55 11.71
CA LYS A 309 -2.03 -34.74 10.97
C LYS A 309 -2.32 -34.35 9.53
N ARG A 310 -1.37 -34.66 8.64
CA ARG A 310 -1.62 -34.73 7.19
C ARG A 310 -2.64 -35.84 6.93
N SER A 311 -3.88 -35.47 6.67
CA SER A 311 -4.87 -36.39 6.09
C SER A 311 -4.44 -36.71 4.66
N ARG A 312 -4.10 -37.98 4.45
CA ARG A 312 -3.87 -38.60 3.15
C ARG A 312 -5.18 -38.52 2.36
N ILE A 313 -5.18 -37.76 1.25
CA ILE A 313 -6.28 -37.75 0.30
C ILE A 313 -6.21 -39.09 -0.44
N GLU A 314 -7.07 -40.03 -0.04
CA GLU A 314 -7.36 -41.24 -0.81
C GLU A 314 -8.60 -40.97 -1.68
N ASN A 315 -8.50 -41.37 -2.95
CA ASN A 315 -9.56 -41.50 -3.94
C ASN A 315 -10.14 -40.20 -4.54
N VAL A 316 -9.42 -39.67 -5.54
CA VAL A 316 -10.06 -38.92 -6.63
C VAL A 316 -10.60 -39.95 -7.64
N PRO A 317 -11.91 -40.02 -7.89
CA PRO A 317 -12.45 -40.84 -8.97
C PRO A 317 -12.00 -40.26 -10.32
N VAL A 318 -11.34 -41.10 -11.11
CA VAL A 318 -11.05 -40.83 -12.53
C VAL A 318 -12.39 -40.84 -13.26
N ILE A 319 -12.77 -39.70 -13.83
CA ILE A 319 -13.89 -39.59 -14.76
C ILE A 319 -13.33 -39.91 -16.14
N ASP A 320 -13.60 -41.11 -16.63
CA ASP A 320 -13.41 -41.45 -18.04
C ASP A 320 -14.47 -40.71 -18.86
N LEU A 321 -14.01 -39.77 -19.69
CA LEU A 321 -14.82 -39.16 -20.74
C LEU A 321 -14.93 -40.17 -21.87
N ILE A 322 -16.07 -40.85 -21.96
CA ILE A 322 -16.47 -41.59 -23.14
C ILE A 322 -16.97 -40.58 -24.17
N ASP A 323 -16.28 -40.50 -25.30
CA ASP A 323 -16.75 -39.89 -26.55
C ASP A 323 -17.86 -40.78 -27.12
N ASP A 324 -19.11 -40.39 -26.95
CA ASP A 324 -20.21 -40.95 -27.74
C ASP A 324 -20.38 -40.11 -29.00
N SER A 325 -19.91 -40.71 -30.09
CA SER A 325 -20.23 -40.36 -31.46
C SER A 325 -21.53 -41.07 -31.84
N ASP A 326 -22.55 -40.31 -32.27
CA ASP A 326 -23.50 -40.71 -33.31
C ASP A 326 -24.20 -39.48 -33.91
#